data_AF-A0A659SHC4-F1
#
_entry.id   AF-A0A659SHC4-F1
#
_cell.length_a   1.000
_cell.length_b   1.000
_cell.length_c   1.000
_cell.angle_alpha   90.00
_cell.angle_beta   90.00
_cell.angle_gamma   90.00
#
_symmetry.space_group_name_H-M   'P 1'
#
loop_
_entity.id
_entity.type
_entity.pdbx_description
1 polymer ?
#
loop_
_entity_poly.entity_id
_entity_poly.type
_entity_poly.pdbx_seq_one_letter_code
_entity_poly.pdbx_strand_id
1 'polypeptide(L)' 'MQIGYVRVATNDQNTDLQRNALKCAGCELIFEDKISGTKADRPGLKKLIRTLSEGVTLVVWRLG' A
#
# COMPACT_ATOMS: atom_id res chain seq x y z
N MET A 1 -11.84 -3.92 -10.30
CA MET A 1 -11.57 -3.28 -9.00
C MET A 1 -10.07 -3.30 -8.76
N GLN A 2 -9.46 -2.16 -8.42
CA GLN A 2 -8.02 -2.05 -8.17
C GLN A 2 -7.76 -1.68 -6.71
N ILE A 3 -6.83 -2.39 -6.07
CA ILE A 3 -6.43 -2.12 -4.68
C ILE A 3 -4.96 -1.71 -4.68
N GLY A 4 -4.68 -0.57 -4.05
CA GLY A 4 -3.35 -0.02 -3.87
C GLY A 4 -2.74 -0.45 -2.54
N TYR A 5 -1.44 -0.73 -2.53
CA TYR A 5 -0.65 -0.93 -1.32
C TYR A 5 0.61 -0.07 -1.34
N VAL A 6 0.89 0.60 -0.23
CA VAL A 6 2.12 1.37 -0.04
C VAL A 6 2.77 1.06 1.31
N ARG A 7 4.08 0.86 1.31
CA ARG A 7 4.88 0.79 2.54
C ARG A 7 5.66 2.08 2.68
N VAL A 8 5.40 2.81 3.75
CA VAL A 8 6.04 4.09 4.04
C VAL A 8 7.02 3.93 5.19
N ALA A 9 8.25 4.42 5.03
CA ALA A 9 9.18 4.54 6.15
C ALA A 9 8.63 5.55 7.17
N THR A 10 8.83 5.30 8.47
CA THR A 10 8.33 6.20 9.53
C THR A 10 8.85 7.64 9.39
N ASN A 11 10.01 7.80 8.76
CA ASN A 11 10.68 9.08 8.49
C ASN A 11 10.28 9.75 7.17
N ASP A 12 9.48 9.09 6.33
CA ASP A 12 9.13 9.64 5.02
C ASP A 12 8.01 10.69 5.20
N GLN A 13 8.36 11.95 4.98
CA GLN A 13 7.40 13.06 5.04
C GLN A 13 6.53 13.15 3.78
N ASN A 14 6.89 12.47 2.68
CA ASN A 14 6.21 12.57 1.38
C ASN A 14 5.29 11.38 1.10
N THR A 15 4.47 11.02 2.09
CA THR A 15 3.47 9.95 1.96
C THR A 15 2.35 10.28 0.96
N ASP A 16 2.08 11.58 0.75
CA ASP A 16 0.98 12.04 -0.08
C ASP A 16 1.22 11.82 -1.58
N LEU A 17 2.48 11.94 -2.05
CA LEU A 17 2.83 11.63 -3.44
C LEU A 17 2.57 10.15 -3.76
N GLN A 18 2.88 9.26 -2.81
CA GLN A 18 2.71 7.81 -2.98
C GLN A 18 1.22 7.45 -3.02
N ARG A 19 0.41 8.04 -2.12
CA ARG A 19 -1.05 7.88 -2.13
C ARG A 19 -1.66 8.45 -3.40
N ASN A 20 -1.26 9.64 -3.81
CA ASN A 20 -1.80 10.28 -5.01
C ASN A 20 -1.51 9.45 -6.25
N ALA A 21 -0.32 8.86 -6.37
CA ALA A 21 -0.02 8.03 -7.51
C ALA A 21 -0.84 6.73 -7.55
N LEU A 22 -1.13 6.11 -6.40
CA LEU A 22 -2.07 4.98 -6.33
C LEU A 22 -3.50 5.40 -6.70
N LYS A 23 -3.94 6.58 -6.25
CA LYS A 23 -5.24 7.14 -6.68
C LYS A 23 -5.28 7.40 -8.19
N CYS A 24 -4.22 7.97 -8.76
CA CYS A 24 -4.10 8.20 -10.21
C CYS A 24 -4.05 6.90 -11.01
N ALA A 25 -3.53 5.82 -10.43
CA ALA A 25 -3.59 4.48 -11.03
C ALA A 25 -5.01 3.87 -11.02
N GLY A 26 -5.99 4.56 -10.42
CA GLY A 26 -7.37 4.08 -10.32
C GLY A 26 -7.58 3.09 -9.18
N CYS A 27 -6.74 3.10 -8.14
CA CYS A 27 -6.96 2.31 -6.94
C CYS A 27 -8.13 2.89 -6.12
N GLU A 28 -9.14 2.07 -5.89
CA GLU A 28 -10.35 2.42 -5.14
C GLU A 28 -10.15 2.25 -3.63
N LEU A 29 -9.35 1.25 -3.25
CA LEU A 29 -8.96 0.97 -1.88
C LEU A 29 -7.45 1.07 -1.77
N ILE A 30 -6.94 1.80 -0.77
CA ILE A 30 -5.51 1.96 -0.54
C ILE A 30 -5.19 1.53 0.88
N PHE A 31 -4.27 0.58 0.99
CA PHE A 31 -3.72 0.12 2.26
C PHE A 31 -2.30 0.65 2.44
N GLU A 32 -1.96 1.03 3.66
CA GLU A 32 -0.65 1.55 3.99
C GLU A 32 -0.07 0.90 5.24
N ASP A 33 1.24 0.73 5.24
CA ASP A 33 2.01 0.34 6.42
C ASP A 33 3.10 1.37 6.68
N LYS A 34 3.07 2.00 7.87
CA LYS A 34 4.10 2.94 8.33
C LYS A 34 5.13 2.20 9.18
N ILE A 35 6.22 1.79 8.56
CA ILE A 35 7.23 0.91 9.16
C ILE A 35 8.63 1.41 8.82
N SER A 36 9.45 1.69 9.83
CA SER A 36 10.90 1.89 9.67
C SER A 36 11.54 0.54 9.34
N GLY A 37 12.65 0.54 8.59
CA GLY A 37 13.39 -0.66 8.21
C GLY A 37 13.58 -1.71 9.33
N THR A 38 13.79 -2.96 8.89
CA THR A 38 13.90 -4.23 9.66
C THR A 38 12.68 -4.72 10.44
N LYS A 39 11.64 -3.91 10.69
CA LYS A 39 10.40 -4.41 11.29
C LYS A 39 9.57 -5.22 10.28
N ALA A 40 9.33 -6.49 10.61
CA ALA A 40 8.61 -7.45 9.77
C ALA A 40 7.08 -7.35 9.87
N ASP A 41 6.55 -6.68 10.90
CA ASP A 41 5.11 -6.69 11.13
C ASP A 41 4.39 -5.68 10.23
N ARG A 42 3.64 -6.22 9.26
CA ARG A 42 2.92 -5.49 8.21
C ARG A 42 1.40 -5.69 8.35
N PRO A 43 0.75 -5.04 9.33
CA PRO A 43 -0.68 -5.21 9.56
C PRO A 43 -1.54 -4.73 8.39
N GLY A 44 -1.13 -3.68 7.67
CA GLY A 44 -1.79 -3.20 6.46
C GLY A 44 -1.76 -4.23 5.34
N LEU A 45 -0.60 -4.84 5.09
CA LEU A 45 -0.46 -5.93 4.13
C LEU A 45 -1.32 -7.16 4.50
N LYS A 46 -1.34 -7.54 5.79
CA LYS A 46 -2.18 -8.66 6.27
C LYS A 46 -3.66 -8.39 6.01
N LYS A 47 -4.13 -7.15 6.23
CA LYS A 47 -5.51 -6.75 5.94
C LYS A 47 -5.79 -6.79 4.44
N LEU A 48 -4.89 -6.24 3.63
CA LEU A 48 -5.00 -6.28 2.18
C LEU A 48 -5.18 -7.70 1.66
N ILE A 49 -4.33 -8.64 2.08
CA ILE A 49 -4.41 -10.05 1.66
C ILE A 49 -5.78 -10.67 1.99
N ARG A 50 -6.38 -10.30 3.13
CA ARG A 50 -7.74 -10.75 3.49
C ARG A 50 -8.85 -10.11 2.67
N THR A 51 -8.60 -8.93 2.10
CA THR A 51 -9.54 -8.20 1.25
C THR A 51 -9.40 -8.60 -0.22
N LEU A 52 -8.28 -9.19 -0.62
CA LEU A 52 -8.10 -9.68 -1.99
C LEU A 52 -9.12 -10.77 -2.32
N SER A 53 -9.64 -10.70 -3.54
CA SER A 53 -10.56 -11.66 -4.11
C SER A 53 -10.18 -11.86 -5.57
N GLU A 54 -10.66 -12.96 -6.16
CA GLU A 54 -10.41 -13.26 -7.57
C GLU A 54 -10.93 -12.12 -8.47
N GLY A 55 -10.16 -11.77 -9.51
CA GLY A 55 -10.49 -10.65 -10.41
C GLY A 55 -10.10 -9.26 -9.91
N VAL A 56 -9.47 -9.14 -8.73
CA VAL A 56 -8.94 -7.87 -8.20
C VAL A 56 -7.47 -7.71 -8.57
N THR A 57 -7.11 -6.53 -9.08
CA THR A 57 -5.70 -6.19 -9.38
C THR A 57 -5.07 -5.47 -8.20
N LEU A 58 -3.93 -5.99 -7.73
CA LEU A 58 -3.11 -5.37 -6.70
C LEU A 58 -2.04 -4.46 -7.34
N VAL A 59 -2.03 -3.19 -6.96
CA VAL A 59 -1.05 -2.19 -7.40
C VAL A 59 -0.15 -1.81 -6.23
N VAL A 60 1.17 -1.88 -6.41
CA VAL A 60 2.15 -1.60 -5.34
C VAL A 60 3.12 -0.52 -5.81
N TRP A 61 3.26 0.55 -5.03
CA TRP A 61 4.04 1.74 -5.44
C TRP A 61 5.56 1.52 -5.48
N ARG A 62 6.12 0.74 -4.56
CA ARG A 62 7.53 0.33 -4.58
C ARG A 62 7.79 -0.83 -3.61
N LEU A 63 8.35 -1.92 -4.11
CA LEU A 63 8.92 -2.98 -3.28
C LEU A 63 10.38 -2.62 -3.01
N GLY A 64 10.60 -1.78 -2.01
CA GLY A 64 11.96 -1.53 -1.49
C GLY A 64 12.46 -2.64 -0.60
#